data_AF-A0A089RZC2-F1
#
_entry.id   AF-A0A089RZC2-F1
#
_cell.length_a   1.000
_cell.length_b   1.000
_cell.length_c   1.000
_cell.angle_alpha   90.00
_cell.angle_beta   90.00
_cell.angle_gamma   90.00
#
_symmetry.space_group_name_H-M   'P 1'
#
loop_
_entity.id
_entity.type
_entity.pdbx_description
1 polymer ?
#
loop_
_entity_poly.entity_id
_entity_poly.type
_entity_poly.pdbx_seq_one_letter_code
_entity_poly.pdbx_strand_id
1 'polypeptide(L)'
;MTEQIIKDWKVPSREERETILTYEEEIDQWHIYTDVPKHARKYEKYIDESKNHRKGYSVNGGQLAMIAGYIVGNVGIRKKMSDKERKVISERMKKLREENKL
;
A
#
# COMPACT_ATOMS: atom_id res chain seq x y z
N MET A 1 -18.81 11.71 7.15
CA MET A 1 -17.92 10.84 6.37
C MET A 1 -17.70 11.55 5.06
N THR A 2 -16.49 12.05 4.83
CA THR A 2 -16.25 12.97 3.71
C THR A 2 -14.99 12.54 2.97
N GLU A 3 -15.17 12.03 1.75
CA GLU A 3 -14.07 11.89 0.81
C GLU A 3 -13.59 13.30 0.42
N GLN A 4 -12.29 13.54 0.55
CA GLN A 4 -11.68 14.78 0.09
C GLN A 4 -10.80 14.51 -1.12
N ILE A 5 -11.25 14.95 -2.29
CA ILE A 5 -10.49 14.88 -3.53
C ILE A 5 -9.69 16.17 -3.68
N ILE A 6 -8.37 16.05 -3.74
CA ILE A 6 -7.46 17.15 -4.02
C ILE A 6 -7.04 17.03 -5.49
N LYS A 7 -7.63 17.89 -6.32
CA LYS A 7 -7.18 18.07 -7.71
C LYS A 7 -5.85 18.80 -7.71
N ASP A 8 -5.05 18.58 -8.75
CA ASP A 8 -3.81 19.31 -8.99
C ASP A 8 -2.82 19.22 -7.81
N TRP A 9 -2.71 18.03 -7.20
CA TRP A 9 -1.74 17.74 -6.17
C TRP A 9 -0.31 17.86 -6.71
N LYS A 10 0.45 18.81 -6.17
CA LYS A 10 1.87 18.97 -6.49
C LYS A 10 2.65 17.89 -5.74
N VAL A 11 3.05 16.85 -6.48
CA VAL A 11 3.85 15.76 -5.91
C VAL A 11 5.19 16.31 -5.43
N PRO A 12 5.58 16.11 -4.16
CA PRO A 12 6.87 16.57 -3.65
C PRO A 12 8.06 15.98 -4.40
N SER A 13 9.26 16.52 -4.15
CA SER A 13 10.49 15.94 -4.71
C SER A 13 10.71 14.53 -4.18
N ARG A 14 11.55 13.73 -4.84
CA ARG A 14 11.74 12.31 -4.45
C ARG A 14 12.30 12.15 -3.04
N GLU A 15 13.06 13.13 -2.56
CA GLU A 15 13.69 13.12 -1.22
C GLU A 15 12.70 13.47 -0.12
N GLU A 16 11.69 14.29 -0.42
CA GLU A 16 10.66 14.71 0.54
C GLU A 16 9.52 13.68 0.67
N ARG A 17 9.33 12.83 -0.34
CA ARG A 17 8.23 11.86 -0.34
C ARG A 17 8.41 10.80 0.73
N GLU A 18 7.30 10.45 1.37
CA GLU A 18 7.26 9.49 2.46
C GLU A 18 6.02 8.57 2.44
N THR A 19 6.06 7.57 3.31
CA THR A 19 4.94 6.67 3.56
C THR A 19 4.93 6.39 5.04
N ILE A 20 3.87 6.84 5.70
CA ILE A 20 3.66 6.69 7.12
C ILE A 20 2.52 5.69 7.29
N LEU A 21 2.78 4.64 8.08
CA LEU A 21 1.81 3.65 8.48
C LEU A 21 1.75 3.67 10.00
N THR A 22 0.59 4.02 10.54
CA THR A 22 0.36 4.14 11.99
C THR A 22 -0.65 3.08 12.38
N TYR A 23 -0.36 2.35 13.45
CA TYR A 23 -1.34 1.47 14.09
C TYR A 23 -1.92 2.19 15.30
N GLU A 24 -3.25 2.26 15.36
CA GLU A 24 -4.01 2.88 16.45
C GLU A 24 -4.63 1.75 17.28
N GLU A 25 -4.07 1.51 18.46
CA GLU A 25 -4.42 0.37 19.32
C GLU A 25 -5.85 0.47 19.88
N GLU A 26 -6.33 1.67 20.21
CA GLU A 26 -7.66 1.88 20.80
C GLU A 26 -8.79 1.37 19.90
N ILE A 27 -8.66 1.58 18.59
CA ILE A 27 -9.68 1.20 17.61
C ILE A 27 -9.28 -0.03 16.78
N ASP A 28 -8.11 -0.63 17.07
CA ASP A 28 -7.51 -1.76 16.35
C ASP A 28 -7.45 -1.54 14.82
N GLN A 29 -6.91 -0.39 14.40
CA GLN A 29 -6.88 -0.05 12.97
C GLN A 29 -5.57 0.57 12.51
N TRP A 30 -5.30 0.36 11.22
CA TRP A 30 -4.17 0.98 10.53
C TRP A 30 -4.61 2.26 9.83
N HIS A 31 -3.81 3.31 9.96
CA HIS A 31 -3.91 4.54 9.20
C HIS A 31 -2.69 4.67 8.28
N ILE A 32 -2.90 5.19 7.08
CA ILE A 32 -1.84 5.50 6.11
C ILE A 32 -1.86 6.97 5.73
N TYR A 33 -0.67 7.54 5.60
CA TYR A 33 -0.43 8.70 4.76
C TYR A 33 0.68 8.34 3.77
N THR A 34 0.50 8.67 2.50
CA THR A 34 1.60 8.59 1.55
C THR A 34 1.42 9.56 0.39
N ASP A 35 2.51 10.23 0.03
CA ASP A 35 2.68 11.03 -1.19
C ASP A 35 3.66 10.38 -2.18
N VAL A 36 4.03 9.12 -1.92
CA VAL A 36 4.80 8.26 -2.82
C VAL A 36 3.80 7.65 -3.83
N PRO A 37 3.79 8.06 -5.11
CA PRO A 37 2.68 7.71 -6.02
C PRO A 37 2.52 6.20 -6.25
N LYS A 38 3.62 5.45 -6.25
CA LYS A 38 3.59 3.98 -6.35
C LYS A 38 2.91 3.32 -5.15
N HIS A 39 3.02 3.90 -3.95
CA HIS A 39 2.40 3.38 -2.74
C HIS A 39 0.93 3.81 -2.68
N ALA A 40 0.63 5.06 -3.06
CA ALA A 40 -0.75 5.55 -3.18
C ALA A 40 -1.61 4.59 -4.04
N ARG A 41 -1.17 4.28 -5.27
CA ARG A 41 -1.88 3.34 -6.15
C ARG A 41 -1.93 1.90 -5.62
N LYS A 42 -0.90 1.46 -4.88
CA LYS A 42 -0.87 0.12 -4.27
C LYS A 42 -1.92 -0.01 -3.17
N TYR A 43 -2.05 1.02 -2.34
CA TYR A 43 -2.85 0.99 -1.12
C TYR A 43 -4.27 1.54 -1.28
N GLU A 44 -4.58 2.24 -2.37
CA GLU A 44 -5.91 2.81 -2.68
C GLU A 44 -7.05 1.81 -2.44
N LYS A 45 -6.94 0.59 -2.98
CA LYS A 45 -7.97 -0.45 -2.85
C LYS A 45 -8.19 -0.99 -1.43
N TYR A 46 -7.32 -0.62 -0.49
CA TYR A 46 -7.45 -0.99 0.92
C TYR A 46 -7.95 0.16 1.78
N ILE A 47 -8.21 1.35 1.22
CA ILE A 47 -8.76 2.47 1.97
C ILE A 47 -10.20 2.14 2.39
N ASP A 48 -10.50 2.37 3.66
CA ASP A 48 -11.85 2.31 4.21
C ASP A 48 -12.65 3.53 3.75
N GLU A 49 -13.41 3.37 2.67
CA GLU A 49 -14.24 4.45 2.10
C GLU A 49 -15.39 4.87 3.03
N SER A 50 -15.71 4.08 4.06
CA SER A 50 -16.69 4.49 5.08
C SER A 50 -16.12 5.55 6.04
N LYS A 51 -14.81 5.73 6.10
CA LYS A 51 -14.16 6.71 6.98
C LYS A 51 -13.66 7.92 6.21
N ASN A 52 -13.27 8.97 6.94
CA ASN A 52 -12.66 10.15 6.33
C ASN A 52 -11.34 9.75 5.66
N HIS A 53 -11.19 10.12 4.40
CA HIS A 53 -10.01 9.83 3.61
C HIS A 53 -9.77 10.92 2.58
N ARG A 54 -8.52 11.01 2.11
CA ARG A 54 -8.06 11.97 1.11
C ARG A 54 -7.43 11.25 -0.05
N LYS A 55 -7.72 11.70 -1.27
CA LYS A 55 -7.07 11.27 -2.51
C LYS A 55 -6.54 12.49 -3.25
N GLY A 56 -5.24 12.53 -3.49
CA GLY A 56 -4.56 13.60 -4.23
C GLY A 56 -4.16 13.12 -5.62
N TYR A 57 -4.65 13.80 -6.66
CA TYR A 57 -4.35 13.49 -8.06
C TYR A 57 -3.35 14.49 -8.62
N SER A 58 -2.28 13.99 -9.24
CA SER A 58 -1.17 14.81 -9.71
C SER A 58 -1.62 15.85 -10.74
N VAL A 59 -1.09 17.07 -10.63
CA VAL A 59 -1.16 18.09 -11.71
C VAL A 59 -0.68 17.51 -13.04
N ASN A 60 0.36 16.67 -13.00
CA ASN A 60 1.01 16.10 -14.18
C ASN A 60 0.32 14.79 -14.58
N GLY A 61 -0.82 14.92 -15.25
CA GLY A 61 -1.53 13.79 -15.88
C GLY A 61 -2.63 13.17 -15.03
N GLY A 62 -3.05 13.81 -13.93
CA GLY A 62 -4.23 13.43 -13.17
C GLY A 62 -4.15 12.07 -12.49
N GLN A 63 -2.97 11.47 -12.39
CA GLN A 63 -2.80 10.15 -11.76
C GLN A 63 -2.81 10.28 -10.24
N LEU A 64 -3.37 9.27 -9.56
CA LEU A 64 -3.32 9.22 -8.10
C LEU A 64 -1.88 9.24 -7.60
N ALA A 65 -1.60 10.19 -6.72
CA ALA A 65 -0.25 10.49 -6.23
C ALA A 65 -0.17 10.56 -4.70
N MET A 66 -1.27 10.83 -4.02
CA MET A 66 -1.33 10.88 -2.56
C MET A 66 -2.60 10.21 -2.05
N ILE A 67 -2.51 9.50 -0.94
CA ILE A 67 -3.67 9.06 -0.17
C ILE A 67 -3.44 9.29 1.33
N ALA A 68 -4.52 9.53 2.05
CA ALA A 68 -4.55 9.49 3.51
C ALA A 68 -5.85 8.86 3.98
N GLY A 69 -5.81 8.01 5.00
CA GLY A 69 -7.03 7.41 5.56
C GLY A 69 -6.78 6.09 6.29
N TYR A 70 -7.86 5.46 6.71
CA TYR A 70 -7.84 4.16 7.38
C TYR A 70 -7.72 3.01 6.37
N ILE A 71 -7.03 1.94 6.76
CA ILE A 71 -6.84 0.73 5.98
C ILE A 71 -7.79 -0.36 6.48
N VAL A 72 -8.50 -1.00 5.56
CA VAL A 72 -9.20 -2.26 5.79
C VAL A 72 -8.19 -3.42 5.65
N GLY A 73 -7.71 -3.91 6.79
CA GLY A 73 -6.85 -5.10 6.87
C GLY A 73 -5.61 -4.91 7.74
N ASN A 74 -4.66 -5.85 7.60
CA ASN A 74 -3.44 -5.88 8.41
C ASN A 74 -2.21 -5.51 7.59
N VAL A 75 -1.32 -4.72 8.20
CA VAL A 75 -0.01 -4.38 7.63
C VAL A 75 1.05 -5.29 8.22
N GLY A 76 1.75 -6.03 7.36
CA GLY A 76 2.82 -6.93 7.76
C GLY A 76 4.16 -6.56 7.10
N ILE A 77 5.22 -6.55 7.89
CA ILE A 77 6.59 -6.39 7.37
C ILE A 77 7.14 -7.77 7.04
N ARG A 78 7.53 -7.97 5.77
CA ARG A 78 8.17 -9.21 5.32
C ARG A 78 9.63 -8.93 4.97
N LYS A 79 10.53 -9.79 5.44
CA LYS A 79 11.94 -9.76 5.04
C LYS A 79 12.06 -9.94 3.53
N LYS A 80 12.85 -9.09 2.87
CA LYS A 80 13.20 -9.30 1.46
C LYS A 80 14.00 -10.59 1.35
N MET A 81 13.48 -11.54 0.57
CA MET A 81 14.22 -12.75 0.20
C MET A 81 15.22 -12.44 -0.89
N SER A 82 16.42 -13.01 -0.76
CA SER A 82 17.44 -13.08 -1.82
C SER A 82 16.96 -13.95 -2.98
N ASP A 83 17.61 -13.82 -4.14
CA ASP A 83 17.26 -14.62 -5.31
C ASP A 83 17.53 -16.11 -5.11
N LYS A 84 18.54 -16.46 -4.31
CA LYS A 84 18.81 -17.86 -3.93
C LYS A 84 17.67 -18.43 -3.08
N GLU A 85 17.25 -17.71 -2.05
CA GLU A 85 16.12 -18.13 -1.20
C GLU A 85 14.82 -18.26 -2.00
N ARG A 86 14.56 -17.33 -2.94
CA ARG A 86 13.40 -17.39 -3.84
C ARG A 86 13.41 -18.64 -4.72
N LYS A 87 14.57 -19.02 -5.27
CA LYS A 87 14.69 -20.25 -6.09
C LYS A 87 14.40 -21.50 -5.26
N VAL A 88 14.99 -21.62 -4.07
CA VAL A 88 14.77 -22.76 -3.17
C VAL A 88 13.30 -22.92 -2.81
N ILE A 89 12.62 -21.82 -2.48
CA ILE A 89 11.18 -21.85 -2.16
C ILE A 89 10.36 -22.22 -3.40
N SER A 90 10.69 -21.67 -4.58
CA SER A 90 10.00 -22.00 -5.83
C SER A 90 10.10 -23.48 -6.16
N GLU A 91 11.29 -24.07 -6.05
CA GLU A 91 11.52 -25.51 -6.27
C GLU A 91 10.77 -26.37 -5.25
N ARG A 92 10.79 -25.98 -3.97
CA ARG A 92 10.02 -26.67 -2.93
C ARG A 92 8.52 -26.65 -3.20
N MET A 93 7.98 -25.51 -3.61
CA MET A 93 6.56 -25.37 -3.93
C MET A 93 6.18 -26.13 -5.20
N LYS A 94 7.09 -26.23 -6.18
CA LYS A 94 6.88 -27.06 -7.37
C LYS A 94 6.76 -28.55 -7.00
N LYS A 95 7.69 -29.06 -6.18
CA LYS A 95 7.64 -30.45 -5.69
C LYS A 95 6.34 -30.76 -4.92
N LEU A 96 5.97 -29.89 -3.98
CA LEU A 96 4.71 -30.07 -3.23
C LEU A 96 3.46 -30.07 -4.13
N ARG A 97 3.45 -29.31 -5.22
CA ARG A 97 2.33 -29.32 -6.19
C ARG A 97 2.29 -30.58 -7.03
N GLU A 98 3.44 -31.18 -7.33
CA GLU A 98 3.54 -32.45 -8.04
C GLU A 98 3.11 -33.60 -7.12
N GLU A 99 3.50 -33.55 -5.84
CA GLU A 99 3.11 -34.53 -4.81
C GLU A 99 1.61 -34.49 -4.48
N ASN A 100 0.99 -33.31 -4.38
CA ASN A 100 -0.46 -33.16 -4.11
C ASN A 100 -1.34 -33.32 -5.36
N LYS A 101 -0.75 -33.60 -6.53
CA LYS A 101 -1.49 -33.91 -7.77
C LYS A 101 -1.67 -35.43 -8.00
N LEU A 102 -1.14 -36.24 -7.09
CA LEU A 102 -1.43 -37.67 -6.92
C LEU A 102 -2.51 -37.85 -5.86
#